data_AF-A0AAU2QZ63-F1
#
_entry.id   AF-A0AAU2QZ63-F1
#
_cell.length_a   1.000
_cell.length_b   1.000
_cell.length_c   1.000
_cell.angle_alpha   90.00
_cell.angle_beta   90.00
_cell.angle_gamma   90.00
#
_symmetry.space_group_name_H-M   'P 1'
#
loop_
_entity.id
_entity.type
_entity.pdbx_description
1 polymer ?
#
loop_
_entity_poly.entity_id
_entity_poly.type
_entity_poly.pdbx_seq_one_letter_code
_entity_poly.pdbx_strand_id
1 'polypeptide(L)'
;MCNPRRVRVEATREVVEAWELALERHASASDSVVSELEVRHPFGGTLGQATRQVFERTLATADGWRAEGGGHVLTLTDGQVRYDPTTGELVVTARLEDQVTVEGHAAETVRGAVREQATGSGEGRYYADGFAGRTREVAEREAQVVAEADAVRRARELAGRLRAQADRESTTAAAAAEARLQRAADDDARARLAEERERVRADLETRNRERITRLGQDGLRAVNGVLATAYQRALLDFARQHGATGIREQESDGGIDIEFEIDFDGMEN
;
A
#
# COMPACT_ATOMS: atom_id res chain seq x y z
N MET A 1 -38.61 82.86 -27.71
CA MET A 1 -38.40 81.65 -26.88
C MET A 1 -37.11 80.98 -27.33
N CYS A 2 -36.11 80.89 -26.44
CA CYS A 2 -34.87 80.19 -26.75
C CYS A 2 -35.09 78.68 -26.71
N ASN A 3 -34.54 77.93 -27.68
CA ASN A 3 -34.57 76.47 -27.65
C ASN A 3 -33.65 75.94 -26.53
N PRO A 4 -34.08 74.93 -25.75
CA PRO A 4 -33.25 74.34 -24.71
C PRO A 4 -32.03 73.64 -25.33
N ARG A 5 -30.85 73.90 -24.77
CA ARG A 5 -29.60 73.18 -25.06
C ARG A 5 -29.47 71.96 -24.15
N ARG A 6 -28.65 71.00 -24.56
CA ARG A 6 -28.45 69.73 -23.86
C ARG A 6 -26.99 69.58 -23.43
N VAL A 7 -26.80 68.94 -22.29
CA VAL A 7 -25.53 68.38 -21.84
C VAL A 7 -25.73 66.89 -21.62
N ARG A 8 -24.76 66.08 -22.03
CA ARG A 8 -24.71 64.65 -21.76
C ARG A 8 -23.48 64.36 -20.90
N VAL A 9 -23.69 63.61 -19.83
CA VAL A 9 -22.64 63.13 -18.93
C VAL A 9 -22.68 61.61 -18.92
N GLU A 10 -21.52 60.98 -18.88
CA GLU A 10 -21.37 59.53 -18.75
C GLU A 10 -20.61 59.23 -17.46
N ALA A 11 -21.05 58.20 -16.74
CA ALA A 11 -20.41 57.69 -15.55
C ALA A 11 -20.12 56.20 -15.74
N THR A 12 -18.94 55.75 -15.37
CA THR A 12 -18.50 54.36 -15.52
C THR A 12 -18.18 53.76 -14.16
N ARG A 13 -18.59 52.51 -13.95
CA ARG A 13 -18.29 51.70 -12.76
C ARG A 13 -17.65 50.40 -13.21
N GLU A 14 -16.55 50.02 -12.58
CA GLU A 14 -15.97 48.69 -12.75
C GLU A 14 -16.67 47.70 -11.82
N VAL A 15 -16.98 46.51 -12.34
CA VAL A 15 -17.50 45.39 -11.57
C VAL A 15 -16.53 44.22 -11.74
N VAL A 16 -16.07 43.67 -10.62
CA VAL A 16 -15.14 42.54 -10.57
C VAL A 16 -15.75 41.47 -9.68
N GLU A 17 -15.80 40.23 -10.17
CA GLU A 17 -16.07 39.06 -9.35
C GLU A 17 -14.84 38.15 -9.38
N ALA A 18 -14.23 37.94 -8.22
CA ALA A 18 -13.08 37.04 -8.06
C ALA A 18 -13.51 35.76 -7.35
N TRP A 19 -12.83 34.66 -7.66
CA TRP A 19 -13.10 33.35 -7.08
C TRP A 19 -11.81 32.61 -6.74
N GLU A 20 -11.90 31.75 -5.73
CA GLU A 20 -10.82 30.89 -5.25
C GLU A 20 -11.40 29.54 -4.86
N LEU A 21 -10.75 28.46 -5.31
CA LEU A 21 -11.13 27.09 -5.02
C LEU A 21 -9.92 26.35 -4.45
N ALA A 22 -10.09 25.74 -3.28
CA ALA A 22 -9.16 24.76 -2.75
C ALA A 22 -9.65 23.36 -3.15
N LEU A 23 -8.80 22.60 -3.85
CA LEU A 23 -9.10 21.27 -4.34
C LEU A 23 -8.11 20.28 -3.74
N GLU A 24 -8.60 19.13 -3.30
CA GLU A 24 -7.83 18.08 -2.66
C GLU A 24 -8.25 16.72 -3.24
N ARG A 25 -7.26 15.84 -3.43
CA ARG A 25 -7.47 14.46 -3.86
C ARG A 25 -6.58 13.52 -3.06
N HIS A 26 -7.14 12.35 -2.80
CA HIS A 26 -6.50 11.25 -2.10
C HIS A 26 -6.54 10.02 -2.99
N ALA A 27 -5.48 9.22 -2.91
CA ALA A 27 -5.41 7.91 -3.56
C ALA A 27 -4.83 6.90 -2.58
N SER A 28 -5.34 5.68 -2.60
CA SER A 28 -4.78 4.58 -1.82
C SER A 28 -4.02 3.61 -2.72
N ALA A 29 -2.91 3.10 -2.22
CA ALA A 29 -2.13 2.05 -2.86
C ALA A 29 -1.81 0.96 -1.84
N SER A 30 -1.96 -0.30 -2.23
CA SER A 30 -1.68 -1.44 -1.37
C SER A 30 -0.91 -2.52 -2.11
N ASP A 31 -0.10 -3.28 -1.35
CA ASP A 31 0.66 -4.42 -1.86
C ASP A 31 0.94 -5.43 -0.74
N SER A 32 1.19 -6.68 -1.11
CA SER A 32 1.67 -7.73 -0.23
C SER A 32 3.20 -7.80 -0.29
N VAL A 33 3.86 -7.77 0.86
CA VAL A 33 5.30 -7.96 0.98
C VAL A 33 5.57 -9.33 1.60
N VAL A 34 6.33 -10.16 0.88
CA VAL A 34 6.71 -11.49 1.33
C VAL A 34 8.21 -11.53 1.59
N SER A 35 8.60 -12.10 2.73
CA SER A 35 9.96 -12.51 3.02
C SER A 35 10.01 -14.02 3.15
N GLU A 36 10.87 -14.67 2.38
CA GLU A 36 11.09 -16.11 2.42
C GLU A 36 12.59 -16.38 2.61
N LEU A 37 12.92 -17.20 3.59
CA LEU A 37 14.27 -17.63 3.88
C LEU A 37 14.34 -19.14 3.84
N GLU A 38 15.40 -19.66 3.23
CA GLU A 38 15.67 -21.07 3.12
C GLU A 38 17.06 -21.36 3.69
N VAL A 39 17.15 -22.35 4.57
CA VAL A 39 18.42 -22.88 5.08
C VAL A 39 18.48 -24.37 4.80
N ARG A 40 19.60 -24.81 4.23
CA ARG A 40 19.86 -26.21 3.92
C ARG A 40 20.88 -26.79 4.88
N HIS A 41 20.57 -27.97 5.40
CA HIS A 41 21.44 -28.74 6.26
C HIS A 41 21.76 -30.08 5.60
N PRO A 42 23.04 -30.40 5.33
CA PRO A 42 23.40 -31.73 4.88
C PRO A 42 23.13 -32.71 6.02
N PHE A 43 22.24 -33.68 5.79
CA PHE A 43 21.83 -34.64 6.82
C PHE A 43 22.16 -36.08 6.42
N GLY A 44 21.83 -36.48 5.20
CA GLY A 44 22.01 -37.84 4.70
C GLY A 44 23.47 -38.27 4.54
N GLY A 45 24.42 -37.33 4.55
CA GLY A 45 25.86 -37.63 4.56
C GLY A 45 26.41 -38.06 5.93
N THR A 46 25.65 -37.85 7.03
CA THR A 46 26.06 -38.28 8.37
C THR A 46 25.59 -39.69 8.71
N LEU A 47 24.70 -40.27 7.89
CA LEU A 47 24.13 -41.60 8.10
C LEU A 47 24.74 -42.61 7.13
N GLY A 48 25.03 -43.81 7.62
CA GLY A 48 25.33 -44.96 6.76
C GLY A 48 24.12 -45.33 5.89
N GLN A 49 24.36 -45.92 4.71
CA GLN A 49 23.32 -46.24 3.73
C GLN A 49 22.15 -47.06 4.32
N ALA A 50 22.45 -48.08 5.14
CA ALA A 50 21.44 -48.90 5.78
C ALA A 50 20.56 -48.10 6.76
N THR A 51 21.18 -47.29 7.62
CA THR A 51 20.46 -46.41 8.56
C THR A 51 19.61 -45.39 7.82
N ARG A 52 20.12 -44.82 6.72
CA ARG A 52 19.39 -43.86 5.90
C ARG A 52 18.12 -44.47 5.29
N GLN A 53 18.19 -45.69 4.77
CA GLN A 53 17.00 -46.39 4.25
C GLN A 53 15.95 -46.65 5.33
N VAL A 54 16.38 -47.00 6.55
CA VAL A 54 15.47 -47.19 7.69
C VAL A 54 14.87 -45.85 8.11
N PHE A 55 15.66 -44.77 8.12
CA PHE A 55 15.20 -43.42 8.40
C PHE A 55 14.14 -42.97 7.40
N GLU A 56 14.40 -43.09 6.10
CA GLU A 56 13.46 -42.71 5.03
C GLU A 56 12.13 -43.47 5.14
N ARG A 57 12.17 -44.78 5.39
CA ARG A 57 10.96 -45.58 5.63
C ARG A 57 10.21 -45.16 6.90
N THR A 58 10.95 -44.84 7.97
CA THR A 58 10.35 -44.40 9.23
C THR A 58 9.67 -43.04 9.07
N LEU A 59 10.33 -42.12 8.36
CA LEU A 59 9.86 -40.77 8.10
C LEU A 59 8.61 -40.74 7.19
N ALA A 60 8.47 -41.71 6.28
CA ALA A 60 7.25 -41.92 5.49
C ALA A 60 6.00 -42.26 6.35
N THR A 61 6.21 -42.77 7.56
CA THR A 61 5.14 -43.17 8.50
C THR A 61 5.10 -42.31 9.76
N ALA A 62 5.99 -41.32 9.89
CA ALA A 62 6.13 -40.51 11.08
C ALA A 62 5.01 -39.46 11.17
N ASP A 63 4.47 -39.26 12.37
CA ASP A 63 3.41 -38.29 12.59
C ASP A 63 3.85 -36.87 12.19
N GLY A 64 2.96 -36.17 11.50
CA GLY A 64 3.21 -34.80 11.00
C GLY A 64 4.01 -34.71 9.70
N TRP A 65 4.73 -35.77 9.30
CA TRP A 65 5.44 -35.81 8.02
C TRP A 65 4.52 -36.27 6.90
N ARG A 66 4.67 -35.66 5.72
CA ARG A 66 3.90 -36.00 4.51
C ARG A 66 4.83 -36.15 3.33
N ALA A 67 4.60 -37.14 2.47
CA ALA A 67 5.32 -37.25 1.21
C ALA A 67 4.78 -36.22 0.22
N GLU A 68 5.64 -35.32 -0.26
CA GLU A 68 5.29 -34.25 -1.21
C GLU A 68 6.48 -33.93 -2.13
N GLY A 69 6.22 -33.83 -3.44
CA GLY A 69 7.23 -33.37 -4.40
C GLY A 69 8.50 -34.23 -4.47
N GLY A 70 8.41 -35.53 -4.16
CA GLY A 70 9.57 -36.43 -4.10
C GLY A 70 10.41 -36.29 -2.83
N GLY A 71 9.97 -35.50 -1.84
CA GLY A 71 10.55 -35.43 -0.52
C GLY A 71 9.50 -35.66 0.58
N HIS A 72 9.91 -35.41 1.81
CA HIS A 72 9.02 -35.47 2.97
C HIS A 72 8.96 -34.12 3.65
N VAL A 73 7.77 -33.60 3.88
CA VAL A 73 7.52 -32.26 4.43
C VAL A 73 6.86 -32.38 5.80
N LEU A 74 7.38 -31.61 6.75
CA LEU A 74 6.80 -31.34 8.05
C LEU A 74 6.40 -29.87 8.12
N THR A 75 5.11 -29.60 8.25
CA THR A 75 4.60 -28.24 8.46
C THR A 75 4.68 -27.90 9.95
N LEU A 76 5.30 -26.76 10.26
CA LEU A 76 5.37 -26.19 11.59
C LEU A 76 4.50 -24.92 11.63
N THR A 77 4.21 -24.40 12.82
CA THR A 77 3.42 -23.16 13.01
C THR A 77 3.94 -22.00 12.16
N ASP A 78 5.25 -22.00 11.95
CA ASP A 78 6.01 -20.84 11.53
C ASP A 78 6.75 -21.02 10.20
N GLY A 79 6.60 -22.19 9.56
CA GLY A 79 7.33 -22.56 8.36
C GLY A 79 7.22 -24.06 8.09
N GLN A 80 8.19 -24.59 7.36
CA GLN A 80 8.22 -26.01 7.03
C GLN A 80 9.64 -26.55 7.01
N VAL A 81 9.75 -27.86 7.20
CA VAL A 81 10.99 -28.62 7.07
C VAL A 81 10.77 -29.68 6.02
N ARG A 82 11.63 -29.74 5.01
CA ARG A 82 11.58 -30.75 3.96
C ARG A 82 12.84 -31.60 4.00
N TYR A 83 12.70 -32.92 4.06
CA TYR A 83 13.77 -33.85 3.78
C TYR A 83 13.73 -34.26 2.32
N ASP A 84 14.86 -34.13 1.62
CA ASP A 84 15.04 -34.58 0.25
C ASP A 84 15.79 -35.94 0.24
N PRO A 85 15.13 -37.05 -0.13
CA PRO A 85 15.76 -38.37 -0.15
C PRO A 85 16.77 -38.52 -1.28
N THR A 86 16.77 -37.65 -2.30
CA THR A 86 17.75 -37.71 -3.39
C THR A 86 19.07 -37.13 -2.91
N THR A 87 19.05 -35.92 -2.35
CA THR A 87 20.26 -35.23 -1.91
C THR A 87 20.66 -35.58 -0.47
N GLY A 88 19.70 -36.04 0.33
CA GLY A 88 19.86 -36.21 1.78
C GLY A 88 19.85 -34.87 2.53
N GLU A 89 19.36 -33.80 1.96
CA GLU A 89 19.33 -32.49 2.62
C GLU A 89 18.05 -32.28 3.41
N LEU A 90 18.16 -31.61 4.56
CA LEU A 90 17.04 -30.99 5.26
C LEU A 90 16.97 -29.51 4.85
N VAL A 91 15.83 -29.10 4.34
CA VAL A 91 15.55 -27.74 3.91
C VAL A 91 14.54 -27.14 4.87
N VAL A 92 14.93 -26.10 5.61
CA VAL A 92 14.06 -25.36 6.51
C VAL A 92 13.66 -24.08 5.79
N THR A 93 12.36 -23.87 5.62
CA THR A 93 11.80 -22.69 4.95
C THR A 93 10.94 -21.91 5.94
N ALA A 94 11.26 -20.62 6.10
CA ALA A 94 10.50 -19.68 6.90
C ALA A 94 9.90 -18.63 5.97
N ARG A 95 8.57 -18.43 6.05
CA ARG A 95 7.83 -17.47 5.22
C ARG A 95 7.02 -16.53 6.10
N LEU A 96 7.17 -15.24 5.85
CA LEU A 96 6.36 -14.18 6.45
C LEU A 96 5.77 -13.32 5.33
N GLU A 97 4.54 -12.88 5.53
CA GLU A 97 3.81 -12.02 4.61
C GLU A 97 3.12 -10.92 5.41
N ASP A 98 3.15 -9.71 4.88
CA ASP A 98 2.48 -8.55 5.45
C ASP A 98 1.82 -7.72 4.35
N GLN A 99 0.72 -7.06 4.70
CA GLN A 99 -0.02 -6.21 3.77
C GLN A 99 0.27 -4.75 4.08
N VAL A 100 0.79 -4.04 3.10
CA VAL A 100 1.07 -2.62 3.18
C VAL A 100 -0.05 -1.85 2.50
N THR A 101 -0.58 -0.83 3.17
CA THR A 101 -1.51 0.14 2.58
C THR A 101 -1.06 1.54 2.94
N VAL A 102 -0.95 2.41 1.94
CA VAL A 102 -0.59 3.82 2.11
C VAL A 102 -1.59 4.71 1.38
N GLU A 103 -1.59 5.97 1.77
CA GLU A 103 -2.40 7.03 1.17
C GLU A 103 -1.48 8.11 0.62
N GLY A 104 -1.73 8.50 -0.63
CA GLY A 104 -1.14 9.65 -1.29
C GLY A 104 -2.12 10.81 -1.36
N HIS A 105 -1.60 12.02 -1.34
CA HIS A 105 -2.38 13.26 -1.26
C HIS A 105 -1.84 14.31 -2.23
N ALA A 106 -2.75 15.00 -2.91
CA ALA A 106 -2.44 16.18 -3.71
C ALA A 106 -3.48 17.29 -3.48
N ALA A 107 -2.99 18.53 -3.37
CA ALA A 107 -3.82 19.71 -3.22
C ALA A 107 -3.36 20.85 -4.14
N GLU A 108 -4.31 21.62 -4.65
CA GLU A 108 -4.08 22.79 -5.51
C GLU A 108 -5.11 23.88 -5.19
N THR A 109 -4.67 25.13 -5.22
CA THR A 109 -5.57 26.30 -5.13
C THR A 109 -5.67 26.94 -6.50
N VAL A 110 -6.89 27.00 -7.04
CA VAL A 110 -7.18 27.61 -8.34
C VAL A 110 -7.90 28.93 -8.12
N ARG A 111 -7.46 29.99 -8.80
CA ARG A 111 -7.99 31.35 -8.66
C ARG A 111 -8.32 31.95 -10.02
N GLY A 112 -9.32 32.82 -10.07
CA GLY A 112 -9.67 33.58 -11.26
C GLY A 112 -10.52 34.81 -10.94
N ALA A 113 -10.72 35.66 -11.95
CA ALA A 113 -11.56 36.84 -11.82
C ALA A 113 -12.14 37.25 -13.17
N VAL A 114 -13.41 37.67 -13.15
CA VAL A 114 -14.12 38.25 -14.29
C VAL A 114 -14.38 39.72 -14.02
N ARG A 115 -14.20 40.57 -15.03
CA ARG A 115 -14.30 42.03 -14.92
C ARG A 115 -14.98 42.64 -16.12
N GLU A 116 -15.90 43.57 -15.87
CA GLU A 116 -16.60 44.32 -16.91
C GLU A 116 -16.97 45.72 -16.39
N GLN A 117 -17.18 46.67 -17.30
CA GLN A 117 -17.52 48.05 -16.98
C GLN A 117 -19.00 48.33 -17.27
N ALA A 118 -19.69 48.95 -16.31
CA ALA A 118 -21.04 49.47 -16.48
C ALA A 118 -21.00 50.98 -16.69
N THR A 119 -21.39 51.42 -17.89
CA THR A 119 -21.50 52.85 -18.23
C THR A 119 -22.96 53.28 -18.22
N GLY A 120 -23.27 54.30 -17.43
CA GLY A 120 -24.56 54.99 -17.41
C GLY A 120 -24.47 56.38 -18.03
N SER A 121 -25.58 56.87 -18.57
CA SER A 121 -25.64 58.19 -19.23
C SER A 121 -26.79 59.02 -18.69
N GLY A 122 -26.55 60.31 -18.49
CA GLY A 122 -27.58 61.29 -18.12
C GLY A 122 -27.59 62.47 -19.07
N GLU A 123 -28.78 63.01 -19.32
CA GLU A 123 -28.99 64.22 -20.13
C GLU A 123 -29.62 65.30 -19.25
N GLY A 124 -29.02 66.49 -19.25
CA GLY A 124 -29.56 67.69 -18.61
C GLY A 124 -29.91 68.74 -19.67
N ARG A 125 -30.89 69.60 -19.36
CA ARG A 125 -31.34 70.66 -20.28
C ARG A 125 -31.20 72.03 -19.65
N TYR A 126 -30.67 72.98 -20.41
CA TYR A 126 -30.46 74.37 -19.96
C TYR A 126 -30.85 75.38 -21.03
N TYR A 127 -31.11 76.62 -20.60
CA TYR A 127 -31.30 77.76 -21.51
C TYR A 127 -30.11 78.71 -21.42
N ALA A 128 -29.77 79.35 -22.55
CA ALA A 128 -28.62 80.25 -22.61
C ALA A 128 -28.79 81.50 -21.72
N ASP A 129 -30.03 81.88 -21.44
CA ASP A 129 -30.42 82.99 -20.58
C ASP A 129 -30.69 82.57 -19.12
N GLY A 130 -30.51 81.28 -18.76
CA GLY A 130 -30.75 80.78 -17.41
C GLY A 130 -32.23 80.77 -16.99
N PHE A 131 -33.17 80.77 -17.95
CA PHE A 131 -34.61 80.78 -17.68
C PHE A 131 -35.03 79.74 -16.61
N ALA A 132 -35.81 80.20 -15.63
CA ALA A 132 -36.29 79.39 -14.50
C ALA A 132 -35.19 78.67 -13.69
N GLY A 133 -33.98 79.24 -13.63
CA GLY A 133 -32.84 78.65 -12.92
C GLY A 133 -32.18 77.47 -13.66
N ARG A 134 -32.55 77.21 -14.91
CA ARG A 134 -31.98 76.14 -15.74
C ARG A 134 -30.70 76.60 -16.42
N THR A 135 -29.64 76.76 -15.63
CA THR A 135 -28.29 77.07 -16.12
C THR A 135 -27.58 75.79 -16.59
N ARG A 136 -26.49 75.97 -17.33
CA ARG A 136 -25.64 74.85 -17.77
C ARG A 136 -25.10 74.03 -16.59
N GLU A 137 -24.68 74.70 -15.51
CA GLU A 137 -24.16 74.04 -14.30
C GLU A 137 -25.23 73.16 -13.62
N VAL A 138 -26.47 73.65 -13.53
CA VAL A 138 -27.59 72.87 -13.00
C VAL A 138 -27.86 71.66 -13.90
N ALA A 139 -27.86 71.83 -15.23
CA ALA A 139 -28.03 70.74 -16.17
C ALA A 139 -26.89 69.70 -16.12
N GLU A 140 -25.64 70.12 -15.93
CA GLU A 140 -24.48 69.22 -15.74
C GLU A 140 -24.62 68.41 -14.45
N ARG A 141 -25.00 69.05 -13.34
CA ARG A 141 -25.22 68.36 -12.06
C ARG A 141 -26.38 67.37 -12.12
N GLU A 142 -27.50 67.76 -12.73
CA GLU A 142 -28.64 66.86 -12.96
C GLU A 142 -28.26 65.68 -13.86
N ALA A 143 -27.56 65.94 -14.97
CA ALA A 143 -27.07 64.90 -15.88
C ALA A 143 -26.11 63.94 -15.17
N GLN A 144 -25.22 64.45 -14.31
CA GLN A 144 -24.29 63.64 -13.54
C GLN A 144 -25.02 62.72 -12.56
N VAL A 145 -25.97 63.23 -11.78
CA VAL A 145 -26.76 62.42 -10.84
C VAL A 145 -27.50 61.29 -11.57
N VAL A 146 -28.07 61.59 -12.74
CA VAL A 146 -28.74 60.59 -13.58
C VAL A 146 -27.75 59.56 -14.15
N ALA A 147 -26.60 60.01 -14.66
CA ALA A 147 -25.56 59.13 -15.20
C ALA A 147 -25.03 58.16 -14.13
N GLU A 148 -24.77 58.66 -12.93
CA GLU A 148 -24.30 57.86 -11.80
C GLU A 148 -25.35 56.85 -11.32
N ALA A 149 -26.62 57.26 -11.22
CA ALA A 149 -27.71 56.36 -10.85
C ALA A 149 -27.91 55.25 -11.89
N ASP A 150 -27.83 55.57 -13.20
CA ASP A 150 -27.88 54.59 -14.28
C ASP A 150 -26.66 53.64 -14.24
N ALA A 151 -25.45 54.17 -14.04
CA ALA A 151 -24.23 53.36 -13.93
C ALA A 151 -24.29 52.38 -12.75
N VAL A 152 -24.84 52.80 -11.59
CA VAL A 152 -25.03 51.93 -10.42
C VAL A 152 -26.07 50.85 -10.69
N ARG A 153 -27.21 51.18 -11.33
CA ARG A 153 -28.22 50.18 -11.69
C ARG A 153 -27.63 49.13 -12.64
N ARG A 154 -26.95 49.58 -13.70
CA ARG A 154 -26.28 48.70 -14.67
C ARG A 154 -25.18 47.87 -14.03
N ALA A 155 -24.41 48.43 -13.09
CA ALA A 155 -23.40 47.70 -12.34
C ALA A 155 -24.01 46.56 -11.50
N ARG A 156 -25.18 46.78 -10.89
CA ARG A 156 -25.91 45.72 -10.15
C ARG A 156 -26.41 44.60 -11.06
N GLU A 157 -26.97 44.94 -12.22
CA GLU A 157 -27.37 43.95 -13.23
C GLU A 157 -26.17 43.17 -13.76
N LEU A 158 -25.05 43.87 -13.99
CA LEU A 158 -23.80 43.28 -14.44
C LEU A 158 -23.19 42.35 -13.39
N ALA A 159 -23.23 42.71 -12.11
CA ALA A 159 -22.73 41.86 -11.03
C ALA A 159 -23.41 40.48 -11.01
N GLY A 160 -24.73 40.41 -11.26
CA GLY A 160 -25.44 39.13 -11.36
C GLY A 160 -24.94 38.26 -12.53
N ARG A 161 -24.67 38.87 -13.70
CA ARG A 161 -24.12 38.17 -14.87
C ARG A 161 -22.69 37.71 -14.64
N LEU A 162 -21.84 38.56 -14.06
CA LEU A 162 -20.45 38.24 -13.75
C LEU A 162 -20.35 37.14 -12.70
N ARG A 163 -21.22 37.10 -11.69
CA ARG A 163 -21.27 35.96 -10.75
C ARG A 163 -21.56 34.65 -11.46
N ALA A 164 -22.59 34.60 -12.29
CA ALA A 164 -22.89 33.39 -13.07
C ALA A 164 -21.76 32.99 -14.03
N GLN A 165 -20.97 33.96 -14.52
CA GLN A 165 -19.79 33.67 -15.32
C GLN A 165 -18.64 33.14 -14.46
N ALA A 166 -18.35 33.77 -13.32
CA ALA A 166 -17.35 33.31 -12.35
C ALA A 166 -17.62 31.88 -11.90
N ASP A 167 -18.89 31.51 -11.64
CA ASP A 167 -19.29 30.15 -11.27
C ASP A 167 -19.02 29.13 -12.38
N ARG A 168 -19.25 29.49 -13.65
CA ARG A 168 -18.93 28.61 -14.79
C ARG A 168 -17.44 28.45 -14.99
N GLU A 169 -16.67 29.54 -14.88
CA GLU A 169 -15.22 29.51 -15.02
C GLU A 169 -14.57 28.72 -13.88
N SER A 170 -15.04 28.89 -12.65
CA SER A 170 -14.55 28.15 -11.48
C SER A 170 -14.85 26.66 -11.60
N THR A 171 -16.06 26.28 -12.05
CA THR A 171 -16.43 24.88 -12.32
C THR A 171 -15.55 24.27 -13.41
N THR A 172 -15.31 25.01 -14.49
CA THR A 172 -14.46 24.54 -15.60
C THR A 172 -13.02 24.35 -15.14
N ALA A 173 -12.51 25.29 -14.34
CA ALA A 173 -11.16 25.23 -13.81
C ALA A 173 -10.99 24.07 -12.82
N ALA A 174 -12.00 23.80 -11.98
CA ALA A 174 -12.02 22.64 -11.09
C ALA A 174 -11.96 21.32 -11.87
N ALA A 175 -12.80 21.16 -12.90
CA ALA A 175 -12.79 19.97 -13.75
C ALA A 175 -11.43 19.77 -14.46
N ALA A 176 -10.78 20.86 -14.88
CA ALA A 176 -9.46 20.78 -15.51
C ALA A 176 -8.33 20.41 -14.52
N ALA A 177 -8.46 20.79 -13.25
CA ALA A 177 -7.50 20.46 -12.19
C ALA A 177 -7.68 19.03 -11.68
N GLU A 178 -8.89 18.49 -11.70
CA GLU A 178 -9.24 17.18 -11.14
C GLU A 178 -8.36 16.03 -11.66
N ALA A 179 -8.19 15.92 -12.98
CA ALA A 179 -7.36 14.88 -13.58
C ALA A 179 -5.85 15.05 -13.30
N ARG A 180 -5.39 16.27 -12.97
CA ARG A 180 -4.00 16.50 -12.55
C ARG A 180 -3.81 16.11 -11.09
N LEU A 181 -4.71 16.55 -10.22
CA LEU A 181 -4.70 16.23 -8.80
C LEU A 181 -4.83 14.73 -8.54
N GLN A 182 -5.70 14.03 -9.27
CA GLN A 182 -5.81 12.59 -9.12
C GLN A 182 -4.51 11.88 -9.47
N ARG A 183 -3.89 12.23 -10.62
CA ARG A 183 -2.60 11.66 -11.02
C ARG A 183 -1.50 11.96 -9.99
N ALA A 184 -1.47 13.19 -9.46
CA ALA A 184 -0.49 13.56 -8.44
C ALA A 184 -0.70 12.77 -7.13
N ALA A 185 -1.95 12.56 -6.71
CA ALA A 185 -2.26 11.74 -5.53
C ALA A 185 -1.88 10.26 -5.76
N ASP A 186 -2.15 9.72 -6.96
CA ASP A 186 -1.76 8.35 -7.33
C ASP A 186 -0.23 8.18 -7.34
N ASP A 187 0.50 9.16 -7.88
CA ASP A 187 1.96 9.14 -7.94
C ASP A 187 2.59 9.26 -6.54
N ASP A 188 2.03 10.11 -5.66
CA ASP A 188 2.42 10.19 -4.24
C ASP A 188 2.13 8.86 -3.51
N ALA A 189 0.96 8.24 -3.73
CA ALA A 189 0.61 6.96 -3.13
C ALA A 189 1.58 5.85 -3.56
N ARG A 190 1.97 5.79 -4.85
CA ARG A 190 2.95 4.82 -5.36
C ARG A 190 4.35 5.05 -4.79
N ALA A 191 4.80 6.30 -4.69
CA ALA A 191 6.10 6.63 -4.13
C ALA A 191 6.20 6.21 -2.66
N ARG A 192 5.18 6.55 -1.87
CA ARG A 192 5.07 6.13 -0.45
C ARG A 192 4.99 4.63 -0.30
N LEU A 193 4.25 3.95 -1.18
CA LEU A 193 4.12 2.49 -1.15
C LEU A 193 5.49 1.85 -1.38
N ALA A 194 6.28 2.35 -2.31
CA ALA A 194 7.62 1.82 -2.57
C ALA A 194 8.54 1.96 -1.35
N GLU A 195 8.54 3.12 -0.69
CA GLU A 195 9.32 3.33 0.54
C GLU A 195 8.86 2.40 1.68
N GLU A 196 7.55 2.33 1.91
CA GLU A 196 6.97 1.52 2.97
C GLU A 196 7.21 0.02 2.72
N ARG A 197 7.17 -0.42 1.47
CA ARG A 197 7.48 -1.81 1.09
C ARG A 197 8.91 -2.19 1.45
N GLU A 198 9.90 -1.33 1.21
CA GLU A 198 11.29 -1.63 1.57
C GLU A 198 11.47 -1.66 3.09
N ARG A 199 10.81 -0.75 3.81
CA ARG A 199 10.79 -0.75 5.28
C ARG A 199 10.22 -2.07 5.83
N VAL A 200 9.05 -2.46 5.35
CA VAL A 200 8.38 -3.69 5.78
C VAL A 200 9.16 -4.93 5.34
N ARG A 201 9.78 -4.94 4.16
CA ARG A 201 10.65 -6.04 3.72
C ARG A 201 11.83 -6.22 4.68
N ALA A 202 12.54 -5.15 5.02
CA ALA A 202 13.70 -5.23 5.91
C ALA A 202 13.31 -5.72 7.32
N ASP A 203 12.16 -5.29 7.81
CA ASP A 203 11.60 -5.74 9.08
C ASP A 203 11.19 -7.23 9.02
N LEU A 204 10.47 -7.64 7.98
CA LEU A 204 10.10 -9.04 7.75
C LEU A 204 11.34 -9.94 7.66
N GLU A 205 12.38 -9.53 6.92
CA GLU A 205 13.63 -10.30 6.83
C GLU A 205 14.31 -10.47 8.18
N THR A 206 14.32 -9.43 9.00
CA THR A 206 14.91 -9.49 10.35
C THR A 206 14.13 -10.46 11.23
N ARG A 207 12.79 -10.35 11.25
CA ARG A 207 11.91 -11.31 11.94
C ARG A 207 12.11 -12.73 11.42
N ASN A 208 12.26 -12.90 10.10
CA ASN A 208 12.40 -14.21 9.48
C ASN A 208 13.76 -14.87 9.81
N ARG A 209 14.84 -14.09 9.93
CA ARG A 209 16.17 -14.57 10.37
C ARG A 209 16.14 -15.11 11.81
N GLU A 210 15.42 -14.44 12.70
CA GLU A 210 15.22 -14.94 14.07
C GLU A 210 14.35 -16.20 14.10
N ARG A 211 13.33 -16.25 13.25
CA ARG A 211 12.39 -17.36 13.14
C ARG A 211 13.02 -18.61 12.56
N ILE A 212 13.84 -18.49 11.51
CA ILE A 212 14.44 -19.65 10.84
C ILE A 212 15.40 -20.41 11.77
N THR A 213 16.03 -19.72 12.72
CA THR A 213 16.87 -20.38 13.74
C THR A 213 16.03 -21.25 14.68
N ARG A 214 14.88 -20.75 15.14
CA ARG A 214 13.95 -21.50 15.98
C ARG A 214 13.32 -22.67 15.22
N LEU A 215 12.87 -22.44 13.99
CA LEU A 215 12.37 -23.48 13.10
C LEU A 215 13.41 -24.56 12.82
N GLY A 216 14.68 -24.18 12.66
CA GLY A 216 15.78 -25.14 12.52
C GLY A 216 15.93 -26.03 13.74
N GLN A 217 15.82 -25.47 14.95
CA GLN A 217 15.87 -26.25 16.19
C GLN A 217 14.67 -27.19 16.33
N ASP A 218 13.46 -26.71 16.06
CA ASP A 218 12.24 -27.51 16.14
C ASP A 218 12.23 -28.62 15.09
N GLY A 219 12.67 -28.29 13.88
CA GLY A 219 12.87 -29.23 12.77
C GLY A 219 13.89 -30.31 13.12
N LEU A 220 15.05 -29.93 13.66
CA LEU A 220 16.06 -30.88 14.10
C LEU A 220 15.57 -31.78 15.24
N ARG A 221 14.80 -31.25 16.20
CA ARG A 221 14.18 -32.08 17.25
C ARG A 221 13.22 -33.11 16.66
N ALA A 222 12.36 -32.69 15.73
CA ALA A 222 11.42 -33.59 15.05
C ALA A 222 12.16 -34.67 14.25
N VAL A 223 13.19 -34.29 13.49
CA VAL A 223 14.04 -35.23 12.75
C VAL A 223 14.77 -36.19 13.68
N ASN A 224 15.33 -35.70 14.79
CA ASN A 224 16.06 -36.52 15.75
C ASN A 224 15.15 -37.57 16.41
N GLY A 225 13.88 -37.23 16.67
CA GLY A 225 12.90 -38.20 17.13
C GLY A 225 12.71 -39.35 16.14
N VAL A 226 12.52 -39.03 14.85
CA VAL A 226 12.42 -40.03 13.78
C VAL A 226 13.71 -40.83 13.65
N LEU A 227 14.87 -40.17 13.77
CA LEU A 227 16.18 -40.80 13.67
C LEU A 227 16.43 -41.78 14.81
N ALA A 228 16.04 -41.44 16.04
CA ALA A 228 16.15 -42.34 17.19
C ALA A 228 15.34 -43.63 16.95
N THR A 229 14.08 -43.49 16.50
CA THR A 229 13.25 -44.64 16.10
C THR A 229 13.87 -45.43 14.95
N ALA A 230 14.50 -44.75 13.99
CA ALA A 230 15.16 -45.41 12.87
C ALA A 230 16.41 -46.21 13.32
N TYR A 231 17.23 -45.67 14.22
CA TYR A 231 18.37 -46.37 14.79
C TYR A 231 17.94 -47.59 15.60
N GLN A 232 16.93 -47.44 16.44
CA GLN A 232 16.34 -48.54 17.19
C GLN A 232 15.90 -49.68 16.24
N ARG A 233 15.14 -49.35 15.19
CA ARG A 233 14.71 -50.33 14.18
C ARG A 233 15.89 -50.96 13.45
N ALA A 234 16.88 -50.18 13.06
CA ALA A 234 18.07 -50.67 12.37
C ALA A 234 18.89 -51.64 13.23
N LEU A 235 19.07 -51.34 14.51
CA LEU A 235 19.77 -52.21 15.47
C LEU A 235 19.02 -53.52 15.70
N LEU A 236 17.69 -53.46 15.87
CA LEU A 236 16.85 -54.66 16.01
C LEU A 236 16.87 -55.52 14.75
N ASP A 237 16.81 -54.90 13.56
CA ASP A 237 16.89 -55.63 12.30
C ASP A 237 18.28 -56.28 12.12
N PHE A 238 19.35 -55.58 12.48
CA PHE A 238 20.70 -56.12 12.46
C PHE A 238 20.85 -57.32 13.41
N ALA A 239 20.39 -57.18 14.66
CA ALA A 239 20.43 -58.25 15.66
C ALA A 239 19.67 -59.49 15.18
N ARG A 240 18.45 -59.32 14.65
CA ARG A 240 17.64 -60.42 14.09
C ARG A 240 18.31 -61.11 12.91
N GLN A 241 18.95 -60.34 12.01
CA GLN A 241 19.67 -60.90 10.86
C GLN A 241 20.87 -61.76 11.27
N HIS A 242 21.47 -61.47 12.42
CA HIS A 242 22.63 -62.20 12.96
C HIS A 242 22.23 -63.21 14.04
N GLY A 243 20.96 -63.64 14.07
CA GLY A 243 20.50 -64.72 14.94
C GLY A 243 20.41 -64.35 16.42
N ALA A 244 20.35 -63.07 16.76
CA ALA A 244 20.28 -62.65 18.16
C ALA A 244 19.06 -63.25 18.88
N THR A 245 19.31 -63.76 20.09
CA THR A 245 18.28 -64.29 20.99
C THR A 245 18.12 -63.40 22.22
N GLY A 246 16.98 -63.50 22.91
CA GLY A 246 16.77 -62.82 24.19
C GLY A 246 16.64 -61.29 24.10
N ILE A 247 16.25 -60.73 22.95
CA ILE A 247 16.14 -59.28 22.75
C ILE A 247 15.20 -58.66 23.79
N ARG A 248 15.74 -57.77 24.63
CA ARG A 248 14.98 -56.95 25.58
C ARG A 248 15.11 -55.49 25.20
N GLU A 249 13.97 -54.81 25.22
CA GLU A 249 13.87 -53.39 24.98
C GLU A 249 13.33 -52.75 26.26
N GLN A 250 14.10 -51.80 26.80
CA GLN A 250 13.68 -51.02 27.95
C GLN A 250 13.83 -49.53 27.63
N GLU A 251 12.72 -48.81 27.68
CA GLU A 251 12.70 -47.36 27.53
C GLU A 251 12.93 -46.73 28.91
N SER A 252 13.95 -45.88 29.02
CA SER A 252 14.31 -45.15 30.24
C SER A 252 14.33 -43.64 29.98
N ASP A 253 14.38 -42.84 31.04
CA ASP A 253 14.25 -41.38 30.97
C ASP A 253 15.49 -40.76 30.31
N GLY A 254 15.49 -40.71 28.97
CA GLY A 254 16.57 -40.19 28.14
C GLY A 254 17.24 -41.20 27.19
N GLY A 255 16.77 -42.45 27.10
CA GLY A 255 17.37 -43.45 26.21
C GLY A 255 16.54 -44.71 26.01
N ILE A 256 16.92 -45.49 24.99
CA ILE A 256 16.38 -46.83 24.74
C ILE A 256 17.53 -47.81 24.94
N ASP A 257 17.42 -48.64 25.98
CA ASP A 257 18.36 -49.72 26.23
C ASP A 257 17.88 -50.96 25.47
N ILE A 258 18.70 -51.42 24.53
CA ILE A 258 18.46 -52.65 23.77
C ILE A 258 19.55 -53.64 24.15
N GLU A 259 19.16 -54.71 24.83
CA GLU A 259 20.04 -55.82 25.20
C GLU A 259 19.69 -57.03 24.34
N PHE A 260 20.70 -57.65 23.71
CA PHE A 260 20.53 -58.87 22.94
C PHE A 260 21.79 -59.71 23.02
N GLU A 261 21.62 -61.03 22.98
CA GLU A 261 22.72 -61.98 22.94
C GLU A 261 22.91 -62.44 21.49
N ILE A 262 24.11 -62.28 20.95
CA ILE A 262 24.50 -62.86 19.66
C ILE A 262 25.52 -63.96 19.94
N ASP A 263 25.17 -65.19 19.56
CA ASP A 263 26.14 -66.28 19.48
C ASP A 263 26.97 -66.10 18.21
N PHE A 264 28.25 -65.76 18.39
CA PHE A 264 29.22 -65.66 17.29
C PHE A 264 29.85 -67.02 16.95
N ASP A 265 29.16 -68.13 17.27
CA ASP A 265 29.61 -69.49 16.96
C ASP A 265 29.51 -69.73 15.44
N GLY A 266 30.58 -69.35 14.73
CA GLY A 266 30.74 -69.61 13.29
C GLY A 266 31.48 -68.56 12.46
N MET A 267 31.88 -67.41 13.01
CA MET A 267 32.69 -66.42 12.26
C MET A 267 34.20 -66.73 12.36
N GLU A 268 34.63 -67.88 11.84
CA GLU A 268 36.01 -68.07 11.39
C GLU A 268 36.13 -67.68 9.91
N ASN A 269 36.79 -66.53 9.68
CA ASN A 269 37.28 -65.93 8.42
C ASN A 269 36.27 -65.53 7.33
#